data_AF-A0A9X1W7A8-F1
#
_entry.id   AF-A0A9X1W7A8-F1
#
_cell.length_a   1.000
_cell.length_b   1.000
_cell.length_c   1.000
_cell.angle_alpha   90.00
_cell.angle_beta   90.00
_cell.angle_gamma   90.00
#
_symmetry.space_group_name_H-M   'P 1'
#
loop_
_entity.id
_entity.type
_entity.pdbx_description
1 polymer ?
#
loop_
_entity_poly.entity_id
_entity_poly.type
_entity_poly.pdbx_seq_one_letter_code
_entity_poly.pdbx_strand_id
1 'polypeptide(L)'
;MKSYETYVKTRAARKEAENWMANARKIDSQSNTPYSLTGLKFSAEYCGQAYAGANNYHKSPEAFNQAMQEVIADNFNALSAKALNRMMERERLALIACEDEVVSVQADIAAAKETA
;
A
#
# COMPACT_ATOMS: atom_id res chain seq x y z
N MET A 1 -13.47 1.51 -18.62
CA MET A 1 -12.42 0.66 -18.02
C MET A 1 -11.67 1.34 -16.86
N LYS A 2 -12.15 2.48 -16.34
CA LYS A 2 -11.40 3.24 -15.32
C LYS A 2 -11.42 2.52 -13.96
N SER A 3 -12.53 1.85 -13.62
CA SER A 3 -12.62 1.07 -12.38
C SER A 3 -11.86 -0.25 -12.51
N TYR A 4 -11.88 -0.90 -13.68
CA TYR A 4 -11.05 -2.08 -13.93
C TYR A 4 -9.54 -1.79 -13.85
N GLU A 5 -9.07 -0.69 -14.45
CA GLU A 5 -7.67 -0.25 -14.32
C GLU A 5 -7.28 0.00 -12.84
N THR A 6 -8.20 0.58 -12.06
CA THR A 6 -8.02 0.80 -10.63
C THR A 6 -7.89 -0.53 -9.87
N TYR A 7 -8.74 -1.51 -10.20
CA TYR A 7 -8.63 -2.87 -9.64
C TYR A 7 -7.28 -3.50 -9.97
N VAL A 8 -6.86 -3.49 -11.24
CA VAL A 8 -5.56 -4.07 -11.66
C VAL A 8 -4.41 -3.41 -10.91
N LYS A 9 -4.42 -2.08 -10.80
CA LYS A 9 -3.38 -1.31 -10.09
C LYS A 9 -3.33 -1.63 -8.60
N THR A 10 -4.48 -1.70 -7.92
CA THR A 10 -4.55 -2.00 -6.48
C THR A 10 -4.12 -3.43 -6.18
N ARG A 11 -4.53 -4.41 -7.01
CA ARG A 11 -4.07 -5.79 -6.91
C ARG A 11 -2.57 -5.93 -7.12
N ALA A 12 -2.01 -5.26 -8.13
CA ALA A 12 -0.58 -5.26 -8.40
C ALA A 12 0.21 -4.71 -7.21
N ALA A 13 -0.23 -3.57 -6.65
CA ALA A 13 0.40 -2.94 -5.50
C ALA A 13 0.36 -3.85 -4.25
N ARG A 14 -0.76 -4.52 -3.96
CA ARG A 14 -0.81 -5.48 -2.84
C ARG A 14 0.18 -6.63 -3.06
N LYS A 15 0.17 -7.22 -4.25
CA LYS A 15 1.06 -8.35 -4.58
C LYS A 15 2.53 -7.96 -4.47
N GLU A 16 2.88 -6.75 -4.91
CA GLU A 16 4.21 -6.17 -4.74
C GLU A 16 4.60 -6.08 -3.27
N ALA A 17 3.71 -5.56 -2.42
CA ALA A 17 3.94 -5.48 -0.98
C ALA A 17 4.10 -6.86 -0.32
N GLU A 18 3.28 -7.85 -0.69
CA GLU A 18 3.41 -9.23 -0.20
C GLU A 18 4.74 -9.87 -0.60
N ASN A 19 5.13 -9.71 -1.86
CA ASN A 19 6.41 -10.21 -2.37
C ASN A 19 7.58 -9.55 -1.64
N TRP A 20 7.50 -8.25 -1.37
CA TRP A 20 8.52 -7.53 -0.62
C TRP A 20 8.60 -8.02 0.83
N MET A 21 7.47 -8.22 1.51
CA MET A 21 7.44 -8.77 2.87
C MET A 21 8.01 -10.20 2.94
N ALA A 22 7.86 -11.00 1.88
CA ALA A 22 8.46 -12.32 1.78
C ALA A 22 10.00 -12.27 1.75
N ASN A 23 10.63 -11.13 1.45
CA ASN A 23 12.08 -10.98 1.50
C ASN A 23 12.65 -11.25 2.89
N ALA A 24 11.90 -10.99 3.97
CA ALA A 24 12.35 -11.31 5.34
C ALA A 24 12.64 -12.81 5.56
N ARG A 25 12.16 -13.68 4.67
CA ARG A 25 12.42 -15.14 4.69
C ARG A 25 13.57 -15.55 3.78
N LYS A 26 14.12 -14.64 2.98
CA LYS A 26 15.26 -14.91 2.10
C LYS A 26 16.56 -14.88 2.91
N ILE A 27 17.54 -15.64 2.44
CA ILE A 27 18.89 -15.70 3.00
C ILE A 27 19.82 -14.89 2.10
N ASP A 28 20.60 -14.00 2.71
CA ASP A 28 21.65 -13.24 2.05
C ASP A 28 22.80 -14.16 1.66
N SER A 29 23.17 -14.16 0.39
CA SER A 29 24.21 -15.05 -0.14
C SER A 29 25.62 -14.72 0.32
N GLN A 30 25.87 -13.49 0.77
CA GLN A 30 27.19 -13.02 1.21
C GLN A 30 27.41 -13.29 2.71
N SER A 31 26.39 -13.05 3.54
CA SER A 31 26.48 -13.26 5.00
C SER A 31 25.90 -14.58 5.47
N ASN A 32 25.14 -15.29 4.63
CA ASN A 32 24.37 -16.48 4.99
C ASN A 32 23.40 -16.23 6.17
N THR A 33 22.88 -15.01 6.31
CA THR A 33 21.89 -14.62 7.33
C THR A 33 20.56 -14.25 6.68
N PRO A 34 19.43 -14.35 7.40
CA PRO A 34 18.17 -13.80 6.91
C PRO A 34 18.29 -12.31 6.58
N TYR A 35 17.51 -11.86 5.60
CA TYR A 35 17.40 -10.44 5.30
C TYR A 35 16.85 -9.71 6.52
N SER A 36 17.49 -8.61 6.92
CA SER A 36 17.06 -7.75 8.01
C SER A 36 16.53 -6.42 7.49
N LEU A 37 15.60 -5.81 8.23
CA LEU A 37 15.14 -4.45 7.96
C LEU A 37 16.27 -3.46 8.31
N THR A 38 16.77 -2.70 7.33
CA THR A 38 17.91 -1.78 7.51
C THR A 38 17.54 -0.30 7.39
N GLY A 39 16.40 0.02 6.77
CA GLY A 39 15.99 1.39 6.50
C GLY A 39 14.54 1.64 6.89
N LEU A 40 14.32 2.48 7.90
CA LEU A 40 13.02 2.94 8.34
C LEU A 40 13.10 4.44 8.58
N LYS A 41 12.15 5.20 8.03
CA LYS A 41 12.06 6.66 8.20
C LYS A 41 10.65 7.02 8.63
N PHE A 42 10.54 7.95 9.56
CA PHE A 42 9.27 8.50 10.00
C PHE A 42 9.35 10.03 10.05
N SER A 43 8.30 10.68 9.57
CA SER A 43 8.03 12.10 9.81
C SER A 43 6.53 12.31 9.88
N ALA A 44 6.12 13.31 10.65
CA ALA A 44 4.73 13.75 10.73
C ALA A 44 4.68 15.28 10.66
N GLU A 45 3.54 15.80 10.24
CA GLU A 45 3.32 17.23 10.14
C GLU A 45 1.85 17.53 10.43
N TYR A 46 1.60 18.53 11.26
CA TYR A 46 0.28 19.12 11.38
C TYR A 46 0.11 20.21 10.33
N CYS A 47 -1.04 20.22 9.65
CA CYS A 47 -1.45 21.29 8.75
C CYS A 47 -2.48 22.18 9.46
N GLY A 48 -2.24 23.49 9.45
CA GLY A 48 -3.14 24.51 10.01
C GLY A 48 -2.39 25.79 10.41
N GLN A 49 -3.11 26.92 10.40
CA GLN A 49 -2.63 28.21 10.90
C GLN A 49 -3.45 28.62 12.13
N ALA A 50 -2.75 29.05 13.18
CA ALA A 50 -3.41 29.54 14.40
C ALA A 50 -4.06 30.93 14.20
N TYR A 51 -3.53 31.73 13.26
CA TYR A 51 -4.04 33.03 12.88
C TYR A 51 -3.60 33.37 11.45
N ALA A 52 -4.23 34.36 10.82
CA ALA A 52 -3.92 34.77 9.46
C ALA A 52 -2.44 35.16 9.31
N GLY A 53 -1.72 34.46 8.44
CA GLY A 53 -0.30 34.69 8.18
C GLY A 53 0.67 33.88 9.07
N ALA A 54 0.16 33.03 9.97
CA ALA A 54 0.99 32.06 10.67
C ALA A 54 1.50 30.95 9.72
N ASN A 55 2.53 30.23 10.15
CA ASN A 55 2.99 29.05 9.43
C ASN A 55 1.89 27.98 9.39
N ASN A 56 1.68 27.39 8.21
CA ASN A 56 0.66 26.36 7.98
C ASN A 56 1.12 24.94 8.31
N TYR A 57 2.44 24.72 8.41
CA TYR A 57 2.99 23.36 8.46
C TYR A 57 3.96 23.22 9.62
N HIS A 58 3.65 22.29 10.52
CA HIS A 58 4.36 22.10 11.79
C HIS A 58 4.92 20.69 11.86
N LYS A 59 6.20 20.55 11.49
CA LYS A 59 6.90 19.27 11.47
C LYS A 59 7.10 18.72 12.88
N SER A 60 7.02 17.41 13.01
CA SER A 60 7.38 16.71 14.23
C SER A 60 8.87 16.88 14.56
N PRO A 61 9.24 17.07 15.83
CA PRO A 61 10.64 17.18 16.25
C PRO A 61 11.45 15.93 15.90
N GLU A 62 12.74 16.10 15.58
CA GLU A 62 13.63 15.01 15.16
C GLU A 62 13.74 13.90 16.23
N ALA A 63 13.88 14.27 17.50
CA ALA A 63 13.94 13.30 18.59
C ALA A 63 12.66 12.45 18.70
N PHE A 64 11.49 13.05 18.44
CA PHE A 64 10.23 12.31 18.39
C PHE A 64 10.20 11.38 17.18
N ASN A 65 10.71 11.81 16.03
CA ASN A 65 10.80 10.98 14.84
C ASN A 65 11.69 9.76 15.05
N GLN A 66 12.81 9.91 15.76
CA GLN A 66 13.70 8.81 16.11
C GLN A 66 13.02 7.80 17.05
N ALA A 67 12.38 8.27 18.13
CA ALA A 67 11.62 7.40 19.02
C ALA A 67 10.47 6.67 18.30
N MET A 68 9.78 7.34 17.37
CA MET A 68 8.77 6.70 16.54
C MET A 68 9.35 5.64 15.60
N GLN A 69 10.55 5.86 15.05
CA GLN A 69 11.21 4.85 14.23
C GLN A 69 11.50 3.57 15.01
N GLU A 70 11.97 3.69 16.26
CA GLU A 70 12.19 2.56 17.16
C GLU A 70 10.89 1.80 17.43
N VAL A 71 9.82 2.51 17.80
CA VAL A 71 8.50 1.90 18.03
C VAL A 71 7.98 1.19 16.78
N ILE A 72 8.12 1.79 15.60
CA ILE A 72 7.69 1.16 14.34
C ILE A 72 8.54 -0.08 14.04
N ALA A 73 9.85 -0.04 14.31
CA ALA A 73 10.73 -1.20 14.12
C ALA A 73 10.32 -2.37 15.01
N ASP A 74 10.08 -2.12 16.30
CA ASP A 74 9.64 -3.13 17.27
C ASP A 74 8.28 -3.75 16.90
N ASN A 75 7.41 -2.94 16.30
CA ASN A 75 6.05 -3.34 15.93
C ASN A 75 5.90 -3.66 14.44
N PHE A 76 7.01 -3.76 13.69
CA PHE A 76 6.99 -3.74 12.23
C PHE A 76 6.14 -4.86 11.64
N ASN A 77 6.23 -6.06 12.21
CA ASN A 77 5.45 -7.22 11.75
C ASN A 77 3.94 -7.00 11.91
N ALA A 78 3.50 -6.48 13.07
CA ALA A 78 2.09 -6.22 13.34
C ALA A 78 1.56 -5.05 12.49
N LEU A 79 2.36 -3.98 12.33
CA LEU A 79 2.02 -2.84 11.50
C LEU A 79 1.93 -3.22 10.02
N SER A 80 2.86 -4.03 9.52
CA SER A 80 2.86 -4.53 8.14
C SER A 80 1.66 -5.43 7.86
N ALA A 81 1.29 -6.31 8.79
CA ALA A 81 0.08 -7.14 8.65
C ALA A 81 -1.18 -6.28 8.57
N LYS A 82 -1.30 -5.23 9.41
CA LYS A 82 -2.41 -4.27 9.33
C LYS A 82 -2.41 -3.51 8.00
N ALA A 83 -1.24 -3.09 7.51
CA ALA A 83 -1.12 -2.39 6.23
C ALA A 83 -1.58 -3.28 5.06
N LEU A 84 -1.12 -4.54 5.01
CA LEU A 84 -1.55 -5.52 4.01
C LEU A 84 -3.06 -5.74 4.03
N ASN A 85 -3.67 -5.90 5.21
CA ASN A 85 -5.12 -6.02 5.34
C ASN A 85 -5.87 -4.80 4.78
N ARG A 86 -5.34 -3.59 5.01
CA ARG A 86 -5.92 -2.36 4.41
C ARG A 86 -5.79 -2.34 2.89
N MET A 87 -4.70 -2.89 2.34
CA MET A 87 -4.53 -3.02 0.89
C MET A 87 -5.49 -4.05 0.30
N MET A 88 -5.70 -5.19 0.97
CA MET A 88 -6.70 -6.20 0.59
C MET A 88 -8.11 -5.62 0.54
N GLU A 89 -8.48 -4.82 1.54
CA GLU A 89 -9.79 -4.18 1.56
C GLU A 89 -9.96 -3.17 0.41
N ARG A 90 -8.92 -2.41 0.07
CA ARG A 90 -8.94 -1.51 -1.09
C ARG A 90 -9.07 -2.26 -2.41
N GLU A 91 -8.35 -3.38 -2.58
CA GLU A 91 -8.51 -4.23 -3.76
C GLU A 91 -9.93 -4.79 -3.85
N ARG A 92 -10.49 -5.27 -2.73
CA ARG A 92 -11.86 -5.80 -2.68
C ARG A 92 -12.89 -4.77 -3.12
N LEU A 93 -12.79 -3.55 -2.60
CA LEU A 93 -13.68 -2.44 -2.98
C LEU A 93 -13.49 -2.05 -4.46
N ALA A 94 -12.26 -2.04 -4.97
CA ALA A 94 -11.99 -1.75 -6.37
C ALA A 94 -12.54 -2.83 -7.32
N LEU A 95 -12.47 -4.11 -6.92
CA LEU A 95 -13.05 -5.23 -7.67
C LEU A 95 -14.57 -5.11 -7.77
N ILE A 96 -15.24 -4.81 -6.65
CA ILE A 96 -16.69 -4.59 -6.64
C ILE A 96 -17.07 -3.42 -7.57
N ALA A 97 -16.29 -2.33 -7.52
CA ALA A 97 -16.56 -1.15 -8.35
C ALA A 97 -16.37 -1.37 -9.87
N CYS A 98 -15.74 -2.47 -10.30
CA CYS A 98 -15.59 -2.80 -11.72
C CYS A 98 -16.55 -3.87 -12.23
N GLU A 99 -17.50 -4.32 -11.40
CA GLU A 99 -18.50 -5.34 -11.77
C GLU A 99 -19.24 -4.98 -13.07
N ASP A 100 -19.83 -3.79 -13.15
CA ASP A 100 -20.58 -3.33 -14.32
C ASP A 100 -19.71 -3.27 -15.60
N GLU A 101 -18.45 -2.82 -15.47
CA GLU A 101 -17.53 -2.77 -16.61
C GLU A 101 -17.21 -4.19 -17.12
N VAL A 102 -17.01 -5.15 -16.21
CA VAL A 102 -16.73 -6.55 -16.57
C VAL A 102 -17.96 -7.20 -17.20
N VAL A 103 -19.15 -6.96 -16.66
CA VAL A 103 -20.41 -7.49 -17.22
C VAL A 103 -20.64 -6.95 -18.64
N SER A 104 -20.40 -5.65 -18.87
CA SER A 104 -20.50 -5.06 -20.21
C SER A 104 -19.55 -5.74 -21.19
N VAL A 105 -18.29 -5.93 -20.81
CA VAL A 105 -17.29 -6.60 -21.67
C VAL A 105 -17.68 -8.06 -21.95
N GLN A 106 -18.24 -8.76 -20.96
CA GLN A 106 -18.73 -10.13 -21.16
C GLN A 106 -19.89 -10.19 -22.16
N ALA A 107 -20.80 -9.22 -22.11
CA ALA A 107 -21.89 -9.10 -23.07
C ALA A 107 -21.36 -8.86 -24.49
N ASP A 108 -20.40 -7.95 -24.66
CA ASP A 108 -19.75 -7.68 -25.95
C ASP A 108 -19.05 -8.93 -26.52
N ILE A 109 -18.37 -9.70 -25.66
CA ILE A 109 -17.74 -10.98 -26.04
C ILE A 109 -18.78 -12.00 -26.49
N ALA A 110 -19.93 -12.10 -25.80
CA ALA A 110 -21.00 -13.02 -26.17
C ALA A 110 -21.58 -12.66 -27.55
N ALA A 111 -21.89 -11.39 -27.78
CA ALA A 111 -22.37 -10.90 -29.07
C ALA A 111 -21.38 -11.16 -30.22
N ALA A 112 -20.08 -10.97 -29.97
CA ALA A 112 -19.03 -11.26 -30.95
C ALA A 112 -18.91 -12.75 -31.29
N LYS A 113 -19.23 -13.64 -30.35
CA LYS A 113 -19.22 -15.11 -30.58
C LYS A 113 -20.44 -15.59 -31.36
N GLU A 114 -21.59 -14.95 -31.21
CA GLU A 114 -22.81 -15.30 -31.96
C GLU A 114 -22.77 -14.87 -33.43
N THR A 115 -21.88 -13.93 -33.76
CA THR A 115 -21.68 -13.39 -35.11
C THR A 115 -20.51 -14.03 -35.86
N ALA A 116 -19.81 -14.99 -35.23
CA ALA A 116 -18.68 -15.74 -35.79
C ALA A 116 -19.10 -17.17 -36.18
#